data_AF-A0A149QKE5-F1
#
_entry.id   AF-A0A149QKE5-F1
#
_cell.length_a   1.000
_cell.length_b   1.000
_cell.length_c   1.000
_cell.angle_alpha   90.00
_cell.angle_beta   90.00
_cell.angle_gamma   90.00
#
_symmetry.space_group_name_H-M   'P 1'
#
loop_
_entity.id
_entity.type
_entity.pdbx_description
1 polymer ?
#
loop_
_entity_poly.entity_id
_entity_poly.type
_entity_poly.pdbx_seq_one_letter_code
_entity_poly.pdbx_strand_id
1 'polypeptide(L)'
;MTAAMSEPLQRLAQALDVERQALVEHDVHALIRATGAKLEALRALEGAPPVGEGEQLQELAERNRANGVLLSRRRREVNWALRQLGRTEDASAYDAKGQSHTVSIGRPLAVA
;
A
#
# COMPACT_ATOMS: atom_id res chain seq x y z
N MET A 1 -13.99 -0.69 29.03
CA MET A 1 -12.56 -0.70 29.40
C MET A 1 -11.81 -1.15 28.17
N THR A 2 -11.24 -0.23 27.41
CA THR A 2 -10.35 -0.56 26.28
C THR A 2 -9.14 -1.27 26.87
N ALA A 3 -8.96 -2.56 26.56
CA ALA A 3 -7.72 -3.26 26.89
C ALA A 3 -6.55 -2.42 26.34
N ALA A 4 -5.56 -2.15 27.17
CA ALA A 4 -4.39 -1.40 26.76
C ALA A 4 -3.71 -2.19 25.63
N MET A 5 -3.78 -1.68 24.40
CA MET A 5 -3.12 -2.27 23.25
C MET A 5 -1.61 -2.31 23.50
N SER A 6 -0.96 -3.41 23.12
CA SER A 6 0.48 -3.50 23.12
C SER A 6 1.11 -2.38 22.29
N GLU A 7 2.28 -1.91 22.72
CA GLU A 7 2.99 -0.81 22.06
C GLU A 7 3.20 -1.05 20.54
N PRO A 8 3.59 -2.26 20.07
CA PRO A 8 3.72 -2.52 18.64
C PRO A 8 2.39 -2.41 17.88
N LEU A 9 1.28 -2.82 18.50
CA LEU A 9 -0.06 -2.74 17.94
C LEU A 9 -0.54 -1.29 17.83
N GLN A 10 -0.22 -0.46 18.83
CA GLN A 10 -0.50 0.96 18.81
C GLN A 10 0.33 1.68 17.72
N ARG A 11 1.61 1.33 17.55
CA ARG A 11 2.45 1.83 16.46
C ARG A 11 1.90 1.44 15.09
N LEU A 12 1.39 0.21 14.94
CA LEU A 12 0.72 -0.23 13.71
C LEU A 12 -0.54 0.59 13.43
N ALA A 13 -1.37 0.83 14.44
CA ALA A 13 -2.58 1.64 14.31
C ALA A 13 -2.25 3.06 13.81
N GLN A 14 -1.26 3.71 14.43
CA GLN A 14 -0.82 5.04 14.02
C GLN A 14 -0.29 5.05 12.59
N ALA A 15 0.51 4.04 12.21
CA ALA A 15 1.02 3.93 10.84
C ALA A 15 -0.10 3.78 9.81
N LEU A 16 -1.16 3.02 10.11
CA LEU A 16 -2.32 2.86 9.22
C LEU A 16 -3.15 4.15 9.08
N ASP A 17 -3.25 4.95 10.14
CA ASP A 17 -3.94 6.24 10.09
C ASP A 17 -3.16 7.26 9.25
N VAL A 18 -1.84 7.32 9.42
CA VAL A 18 -0.98 8.16 8.58
C VAL A 18 -0.98 7.67 7.12
N GLU A 19 -0.96 6.36 6.88
CA GLU A 19 -1.10 5.78 5.53
C GLU A 19 -2.40 6.24 4.87
N ARG A 20 -3.53 6.19 5.60
CA ARG A 20 -4.82 6.64 5.09
C ARG A 20 -4.79 8.13 4.74
N GLN A 21 -4.26 8.97 5.63
CA GLN A 21 -4.19 10.41 5.39
C GLN A 21 -3.30 10.72 4.18
N ALA A 22 -2.13 10.08 4.08
CA ALA A 22 -1.24 10.23 2.95
C ALA A 22 -1.89 9.83 1.61
N LEU A 23 -2.72 8.78 1.60
CA LEU A 23 -3.48 8.38 0.41
C LEU A 23 -4.53 9.42 0.01
N VAL A 24 -5.23 10.02 0.99
CA VAL A 24 -6.25 11.04 0.78
C VAL A 24 -5.63 12.37 0.31
N GLU A 25 -4.55 12.80 0.96
CA GLU A 25 -3.84 14.06 0.65
C GLU A 25 -2.89 13.93 -0.55
N HIS A 26 -2.70 12.72 -1.06
CA HIS A 26 -1.75 12.41 -2.13
C HIS A 26 -0.30 12.74 -1.78
N ASP A 27 0.06 12.70 -0.49
CA ASP A 27 1.43 12.88 -0.03
C ASP A 27 2.21 11.56 -0.17
N VAL A 28 2.97 11.46 -1.26
CA VAL A 28 3.82 10.28 -1.53
C VAL A 28 4.91 10.11 -0.48
N HIS A 29 5.47 11.20 0.07
CA HIS A 29 6.53 11.11 1.06
C HIS A 29 5.99 10.65 2.42
N ALA A 30 4.83 11.14 2.83
CA ALA A 30 4.14 10.62 4.00
C ALA A 30 3.75 9.14 3.83
N LEU A 31 3.31 8.74 2.64
CA LEU A 31 2.97 7.34 2.34
C LEU A 31 4.19 6.42 2.48
N ILE A 32 5.35 6.83 1.97
CA ILE A 32 6.61 6.07 2.11
C ILE A 32 7.01 5.95 3.59
N ARG A 33 6.97 7.05 4.34
CA ARG A 33 7.29 7.03 5.78
C ARG A 33 6.33 6.13 6.56
N ALA A 34 5.03 6.23 6.30
CA ALA A 34 4.01 5.39 6.93
C ALA A 34 4.22 3.90 6.60
N THR A 35 4.60 3.59 5.37
CA THR A 35 4.92 2.21 4.95
C THR A 35 6.13 1.68 5.72
N GLY A 36 7.18 2.49 5.91
CA GLY A 36 8.32 2.13 6.74
C GLY A 36 7.92 1.83 8.19
N ALA A 37 7.19 2.75 8.83
CA ALA A 37 6.72 2.60 10.21
C ALA A 37 5.82 1.38 10.39
N LYS A 38 4.96 1.09 9.41
CA LYS A 38 4.11 -0.10 9.39
C LYS A 38 4.93 -1.39 9.34
N LEU A 39 5.95 -1.46 8.48
CA LEU A 39 6.83 -2.63 8.38
C LEU A 39 7.68 -2.84 9.65
N GLU A 40 8.07 -1.76 10.33
CA GLU A 40 8.75 -1.86 11.64
C GLU A 40 7.82 -2.37 12.73
N ALA A 41 6.58 -1.89 12.78
CA ALA A 41 5.57 -2.37 13.72
C ALA A 41 5.22 -3.86 13.48
N LEU A 42 5.05 -4.26 12.21
CA LEU A 42 4.80 -5.66 11.85
C LEU A 42 5.96 -6.59 12.24
N ARG A 43 7.21 -6.18 11.98
CA ARG A 43 8.39 -6.97 12.41
C ARG A 43 8.47 -7.12 13.93
N ALA A 44 8.09 -6.09 14.68
CA ALA A 44 8.01 -6.17 16.14
C ALA A 44 6.91 -7.14 16.61
N LEU A 45 5.75 -7.14 15.94
CA LEU A 45 4.65 -8.08 16.21
C LEU A 45 4.98 -9.51 15.81
N GLU A 46 5.77 -9.73 14.75
CA GLU A 46 6.27 -11.06 14.38
C GLU A 46 7.23 -11.61 15.45
N GLY A 47 8.09 -10.75 16.02
CA GLY A 47 9.01 -11.13 17.10
C GLY A 47 8.31 -11.38 18.45
N ALA A 48 7.17 -10.73 18.69
CA ALA A 48 6.36 -10.90 19.89
C ALA A 48 4.87 -10.91 19.52
N PRO A 49 4.31 -12.09 19.16
CA PRO A 49 2.92 -12.19 18.74
C PRO A 49 1.96 -11.69 19.83
N PRO A 50 1.02 -10.80 19.51
CA PRO A 50 0.10 -10.23 20.49
C PRO A 50 -0.99 -11.24 20.87
N VAL A 51 -0.71 -12.05 21.87
CA VAL A 51 -1.64 -13.05 22.41
C VAL A 51 -2.73 -12.35 23.22
N GLY A 52 -3.99 -12.56 22.85
CA GLY A 52 -5.15 -11.96 23.54
C GLY A 52 -5.66 -10.64 22.95
N GLU A 53 -5.02 -10.11 21.91
CA GLU A 53 -5.42 -8.86 21.22
C GLU A 53 -6.09 -9.12 19.86
N GLY A 54 -6.77 -10.26 19.72
CA GLY A 54 -7.33 -10.72 18.45
C GLY A 54 -8.36 -9.77 17.84
N GLU A 55 -9.20 -9.15 18.69
CA GLU A 55 -10.21 -8.18 18.24
C GLU A 55 -9.56 -6.92 17.66
N GLN A 56 -8.54 -6.39 18.34
CA GLN A 56 -7.81 -5.20 17.89
C GLN A 56 -7.01 -5.50 16.62
N LEU A 57 -6.39 -6.68 16.53
CA LEU A 57 -5.74 -7.13 15.29
C LEU A 57 -6.73 -7.22 14.12
N GLN A 58 -7.92 -7.76 14.35
CA GLN A 58 -8.96 -7.86 13.33
C GLN A 58 -9.39 -6.46 12.86
N GLU A 59 -9.60 -5.52 13.78
CA GLU A 59 -9.94 -4.14 13.46
C GLU A 59 -8.83 -3.47 12.61
N LEU A 60 -7.56 -3.65 12.99
CA LEU A 60 -6.43 -3.13 12.20
C LEU A 60 -6.33 -3.78 10.82
N ALA A 61 -6.65 -5.07 10.70
CA ALA A 61 -6.70 -5.76 9.42
C ALA A 61 -7.83 -5.21 8.51
N GLU A 62 -8.98 -4.87 9.08
CA GLU A 62 -10.08 -4.21 8.35
C GLU A 62 -9.67 -2.82 7.85
N ARG A 63 -9.05 -2.01 8.71
CA ARG A 63 -8.49 -0.71 8.33
C ARG A 63 -7.44 -0.86 7.23
N ASN A 64 -6.58 -1.86 7.33
CA ASN A 64 -5.59 -2.12 6.29
C ASN A 64 -6.23 -2.50 4.95
N ARG A 65 -7.27 -3.34 4.95
CA ARG A 65 -8.03 -3.67 3.73
C ARG A 65 -8.65 -2.42 3.11
N ALA A 66 -9.23 -1.54 3.93
CA ALA A 66 -9.81 -0.27 3.46
C ALA A 66 -8.74 0.63 2.80
N ASN A 67 -7.56 0.77 3.40
CA ASN A 67 -6.43 1.49 2.79
C ASN A 67 -5.99 0.85 1.47
N GLY A 68 -5.98 -0.48 1.37
CA GLY A 68 -5.67 -1.21 0.13
C GLY A 68 -6.64 -0.92 -1.01
N VAL A 69 -7.93 -0.73 -0.71
CA VAL A 69 -8.94 -0.31 -1.70
C VAL A 69 -8.65 1.10 -2.22
N LEU A 70 -8.31 2.05 -1.32
CA LEU A 70 -7.94 3.41 -1.69
C LEU A 70 -6.70 3.43 -2.58
N LEU A 71 -5.66 2.69 -2.22
CA LEU A 71 -4.44 2.56 -3.01
C LEU A 71 -4.72 1.96 -4.40
N SER A 72 -5.56 0.92 -4.47
CA SER A 72 -5.94 0.29 -5.73
C SER A 72 -6.72 1.23 -6.64
N ARG A 73 -7.60 2.05 -6.07
CA ARG A 73 -8.29 3.12 -6.81
C ARG A 73 -7.28 4.15 -7.34
N ARG A 74 -6.37 4.62 -6.48
CA ARG A 74 -5.37 5.62 -6.87
C ARG A 74 -4.46 5.11 -7.98
N ARG A 75 -4.01 3.85 -7.90
CA ARG A 75 -3.20 3.22 -8.96
C ARG A 75 -3.93 3.19 -10.30
N ARG A 76 -5.25 2.92 -10.29
CA ARG A 76 -6.07 2.98 -11.51
C ARG A 76 -6.18 4.39 -12.08
N GLU A 77 -6.39 5.40 -11.23
CA GLU A 77 -6.45 6.81 -11.66
C GLU A 77 -5.13 7.28 -12.29
N VAL A 78 -4.00 6.97 -11.64
CA VAL A 78 -2.66 7.29 -12.16
C VAL A 78 -2.41 6.57 -13.48
N ASN A 79 -2.69 5.27 -13.56
CA ASN A 79 -2.50 4.50 -14.79
C ASN A 79 -3.40 5.03 -15.91
N TRP A 80 -4.64 5.42 -15.61
CA TRP A 80 -5.52 6.06 -16.58
C TRP A 80 -4.93 7.37 -17.09
N ALA A 81 -4.45 8.26 -16.22
CA ALA A 81 -3.84 9.52 -16.61
C ALA A 81 -2.58 9.32 -17.45
N LEU A 82 -1.73 8.37 -17.08
CA LEU A 82 -0.54 8.02 -17.86
C LEU A 82 -0.90 7.51 -19.26
N ARG A 83 -1.94 6.69 -19.39
CA ARG A 83 -2.43 6.23 -20.71
C ARG A 83 -2.90 7.39 -21.59
N GLN A 84 -3.59 8.38 -21.00
CA GLN A 84 -3.98 9.60 -21.74
C GLN A 84 -2.76 10.41 -22.21
N LEU A 85 -1.66 10.40 -21.45
CA LEU A 85 -0.40 11.07 -21.80
C LEU A 85 0.48 10.27 -22.79
N GLY A 86 -0.07 9.24 -23.43
CA GLY A 86 0.63 8.44 -24.43
C GLY A 86 1.50 7.31 -23.85
N ARG A 87 1.40 7.03 -22.54
CA ARG A 87 2.00 5.81 -21.98
C ARG A 87 1.17 4.60 -22.39
N THR A 88 1.57 3.95 -23.47
CA THR A 88 1.13 2.59 -23.80
C THR A 88 1.84 1.64 -22.84
N GLU A 89 1.17 1.14 -21.80
CA GLU A 89 1.71 -0.01 -21.06
C GLU A 89 1.67 -1.23 -21.98
N ASP A 90 2.81 -1.91 -22.13
CA ASP A 90 2.84 -3.32 -22.50
C ASP A 90 2.05 -4.09 -21.44
N ALA A 91 1.17 -4.98 -21.89
CA ALA A 91 0.38 -5.85 -21.03
C ALA A 91 1.27 -6.59 -20.02
N SER A 92 0.68 -6.95 -18.87
CA SER A 92 1.26 -7.79 -17.82
C SER A 92 2.32 -8.74 -18.39
N ALA A 93 3.58 -8.57 -17.99
CA ALA A 93 4.71 -9.40 -18.41
C ALA A 93 4.57 -10.88 -18.04
N TYR A 94 3.47 -11.26 -17.38
CA TYR A 94 3.10 -12.61 -17.00
C TYR A 94 1.74 -12.96 -17.60
N ASP A 95 1.71 -14.01 -18.41
CA ASP A 95 0.48 -14.73 -18.76
C ASP A 95 -0.01 -15.56 -17.55
N ALA A 96 -1.21 -16.14 -17.65
CA ALA A 96 -1.74 -17.05 -16.63
C ALA A 96 -0.91 -18.34 -16.43
N LYS A 97 0.21 -18.50 -17.16
CA LYS A 97 1.14 -19.63 -17.11
C LYS A 97 2.54 -19.24 -16.62
N GLY A 98 2.75 -17.99 -16.17
CA GLY A 98 3.99 -17.52 -15.57
C GLY A 98 5.15 -17.31 -16.55
N GLN A 99 4.89 -17.19 -17.86
CA GLN A 99 5.94 -16.96 -18.86
C GLN A 99 6.29 -15.47 -18.93
N SER A 100 7.58 -15.13 -18.81
CA SER A 100 8.10 -13.77 -18.96
C SER A 100 8.38 -13.45 -20.43
N HIS A 101 7.59 -12.57 -21.04
CA HIS A 101 7.97 -11.97 -22.31
C HIS A 101 8.78 -10.70 -22.05
N THR A 102 10.10 -10.75 -22.27
CA THR A 102 10.92 -9.55 -22.38
C THR A 102 10.59 -8.87 -23.70
N VAL A 103 9.78 -7.81 -23.67
CA VAL A 103 9.78 -6.82 -24.74
C VAL A 103 9.80 -5.44 -24.12
N SER A 104 10.89 -4.74 -24.37
CA SER A 104 11.07 -3.33 -24.15
C SER A 104 11.43 -2.74 -25.49
N ILE A 105 10.58 -1.89 -26.06
CA ILE A 105 11.02 -0.69 -26.79
C ILE A 105 9.97 0.42 -26.59
N GLY A 106 10.28 1.38 -25.71
CA GLY A 106 9.51 2.62 -25.58
C GLY A 106 10.07 3.75 -26.45
N ARG A 107 9.18 4.61 -26.98
CA ARG A 107 9.40 6.03 -27.37
C ARG A 107 8.10 6.62 -27.97
N PRO A 108 7.80 7.94 -27.89
CA PRO A 108 8.28 9.00 -27.00
C PRO A 108 7.15 9.68 -26.18
N LEU A 109 7.50 10.27 -25.03
CA LEU A 109 6.69 11.29 -24.36
C LEU A 109 6.82 12.59 -25.17
N ALA A 110 5.69 13.15 -25.59
CA ALA A 110 5.60 14.28 -26.52
C ALA A 110 6.57 15.44 -26.20
N VAL A 111 7.31 15.86 -27.24
CA VAL A 111 7.98 17.17 -27.32
C VAL A 111 6.96 18.16 -27.90
N ALA A 112 6.95 19.39 -27.38
CA ALA A 112 6.13 20.51 -27.86
C ALA A 112 6.38 20.85 -29.34
#